data_AF-A0ABD0Q6S1-F1
#
_entry.id   AF-A0ABD0Q6S1-F1
#
_cell.length_a   1.000
_cell.length_b   1.000
_cell.length_c   1.000
_cell.angle_alpha   90.00
_cell.angle_beta   90.00
_cell.angle_gamma   90.00
#
_symmetry.space_group_name_H-M   'P 1'
#
loop_
_entity.id
_entity.type
_entity.pdbx_description
1 polymer ?
#
loop_
_entity_poly.entity_id
_entity_poly.type
_entity_poly.pdbx_seq_one_letter_code
_entity_poly.pdbx_strand_id
1 'polypeptide(L)' 'GGKIPIRWTAPEAIAYRKFTSASDVWSYGIVMWEVMSYGERPYWEMSNQD' A
#
# COMPACT_ATOMS: atom_id res chain seq x y z
N GLY A 1 11.23 -7.31 13.44
CA GLY A 1 11.08 -6.54 12.20
C GLY A 1 9.61 -6.23 12.03
N GLY A 2 9.25 -4.96 11.91
CA GLY A 2 7.84 -4.53 11.87
C GLY A 2 7.06 -5.14 10.70
N LYS A 3 5.77 -5.37 10.89
CA LYS A 3 4.85 -5.79 9.81
C LYS A 3 4.85 -4.72 8.72
N ILE A 4 5.16 -5.10 7.49
CA ILE A 4 5.09 -4.21 6.33
C ILE A 4 3.60 -3.92 6.05
N PRO A 5 3.20 -2.64 5.86
CA PRO A 5 1.83 -2.29 5.55
C PRO A 5 1.50 -2.63 4.08
N ILE A 6 1.21 -3.91 3.82
CA ILE A 6 1.04 -4.52 2.48
C ILE A 6 0.05 -3.77 1.58
N ARG A 7 -1.02 -3.18 2.13
CA ARG A 7 -2.05 -2.48 1.35
C ARG A 7 -1.60 -1.12 0.81
N TRP A 8 -0.56 -0.54 1.41
CA TRP A 8 0.03 0.73 0.99
C TRP A 8 1.40 0.54 0.33
N THR A 9 1.96 -0.67 0.36
CA THR A 9 3.32 -0.92 -0.13
C THR A 9 3.27 -1.37 -1.59
N ALA A 10 4.16 -0.82 -2.42
CA ALA A 10 4.27 -1.21 -3.82
C ALA A 10 4.72 -2.68 -3.96
N PRO A 11 4.30 -3.39 -5.03
CA PRO A 11 4.62 -4.81 -5.21
C PRO A 11 6.14 -5.08 -5.27
N GLU A 12 6.93 -4.18 -5.84
CA GLU A 12 8.39 -4.27 -5.87
C GLU A 12 9.05 -4.10 -4.49
N ALA A 13 8.43 -3.29 -3.63
CA ALA A 13 8.88 -3.09 -2.25
C ALA A 13 8.44 -4.27 -1.34
N ILE A 14 7.34 -4.95 -1.67
CA ILE A 14 6.90 -6.18 -0.98
C ILE A 14 7.78 -7.37 -1.38
N ALA A 15 7.91 -7.63 -2.68
CA ALA A 15 8.56 -8.84 -3.18
C ALA A 15 10.09 -8.80 -3.10
N TYR A 16 10.69 -7.63 -3.41
CA TYR A 16 12.14 -7.49 -3.52
C TYR A 16 12.75 -6.57 -2.48
N ARG A 17 11.95 -6.05 -1.54
CA ARG A 17 12.36 -5.03 -0.55
C ARG A 17 13.05 -3.82 -1.20
N LYS A 18 12.66 -3.50 -2.44
CA LYS A 18 13.23 -2.41 -3.21
C LYS A 18 12.39 -1.15 -3.02
N PHE A 19 12.82 -0.31 -2.08
CA PHE A 19 12.20 1.00 -1.84
C PHE A 19 12.82 2.04 -2.77
N THR A 20 11.99 2.69 -3.58
CA THR A 20 12.38 3.75 -4.52
C THR A 20 11.34 4.86 -4.51
N SER A 21 11.64 6.01 -5.09
CA SER A 21 10.65 7.09 -5.23
C SER A 21 9.38 6.65 -5.97
N ALA A 22 9.46 5.64 -6.86
CA ALA A 22 8.28 5.07 -7.51
C ALA A 22 7.37 4.29 -6.52
N SER A 23 7.96 3.58 -5.55
CA SER A 23 7.18 2.91 -4.50
C SER A 23 6.53 3.89 -3.52
N ASP A 24 7.14 5.07 -3.33
CA ASP A 24 6.53 6.16 -2.55
C ASP A 24 5.33 6.76 -3.31
N VAL A 25 5.43 6.92 -4.64
CA VAL A 25 4.31 7.35 -5.50
C VAL A 25 3.15 6.37 -5.46
N TRP A 26 3.41 5.06 -5.44
CA TRP A 26 2.36 4.04 -5.23
C TRP A 26 1.62 4.27 -3.90
N SER A 27 2.38 4.43 -2.82
CA SER A 27 1.84 4.65 -1.47
C SER A 27 0.98 5.92 -1.44
N TYR A 28 1.42 6.98 -2.11
CA TYR A 28 0.67 8.24 -2.26
C TYR A 28 -0.64 8.05 -3.04
N GLY A 29 -0.66 7.19 -4.07
CA GLY A 29 -1.89 6.87 -4.80
C GLY A 29 -2.96 6.23 -3.90
N ILE A 30 -2.55 5.34 -2.99
CA ILE A 30 -3.47 4.75 -2.00
C ILE A 30 -3.99 5.81 -1.03
N VAL A 31 -3.14 6.74 -0.57
CA VAL A 31 -3.56 7.87 0.28
C VAL A 31 -4.56 8.78 -0.44
N MET A 32 -4.34 9.10 -1.71
CA MET A 32 -5.31 9.85 -2.52
C MET A 32 -6.66 9.14 -2.58
N TRP A 33 -6.66 7.81 -2.76
CA TRP A 33 -7.88 7.02 -2.74
C TRP A 33 -8.58 7.08 -1.37
N GLU A 34 -7.85 6.97 -0.26
CA GLU A 34 -8.43 7.10 1.09
C GLU A 34 -9.07 8.48 1.30
N VAL A 35 -8.44 9.55 0.81
CA VAL A 35 -8.99 10.91 0.89
C VAL A 35 -10.29 11.03 0.09
N MET A 36 -10.33 10.51 -1.14
CA MET A 36 -11.53 10.55 -1.99
C MET A 36 -12.67 9.67 -1.45
N SER A 37 -12.33 8.57 -0.78
CA SER A 37 -13.28 7.63 -0.20
C SER A 37 -13.65 7.98 1.25
N TYR A 38 -13.35 9.21 1.72
CA TYR A 38 -13.65 9.68 3.09
C TYR A 38 -13.12 8.75 4.20
N GLY A 39 -11.96 8.14 3.99
CA GLY A 39 -11.30 7.26 4.96
C GLY A 39 -11.80 5.80 4.92
N GLU A 40 -12.47 5.38 3.86
CA GLU A 40 -12.73 3.96 3.63
C GLU A 40 -11.43 3.14 3.63
N ARG A 41 -11.51 1.90 4.11
CA ARG A 41 -10.34 1.04 4.20
C ARG A 41 -9.96 0.51 2.81
N PRO A 42 -8.73 0.76 2.32
CA PRO A 42 -8.32 0.23 1.03
C PRO A 42 -8.34 -1.30 1.05
N TYR A 43 -8.93 -1.89 0.00
CA TYR A 43 -9.10 -3.33 -0.18
C TYR A 43 -9.88 -3.99 0.99
N TRP A 44 -10.99 -3.39 1.42
CA TRP A 44 -11.79 -3.90 2.54
C TRP A 44 -12.37 -5.32 2.30
N GLU A 45 -12.65 -5.68 1.05
CA GLU A 45 -13.17 -7.00 0.66
C GLU A 45 -12.08 -8.07 0.50
N MET A 46 -10.80 -7.69 0.50
CA MET A 46 -9.69 -8.62 0.28
C MET A 46 -8.96 -8.94 1.59
N SER A 47 -8.72 -10.22 1.82
CA SER A 47 -7.77 -10.65 2.85
C SER A 47 -6.35 -10.38 2.37
N ASN A 48 -5.47 -10.02 3.29
CA ASN A 48 -4.05 -10.04 3.01
C ASN A 48 -3.69 -11.51 2.67
N GLN A 49 -3.23 -11.77 1.45
CA GLN A 49 -2.60 -13.07 1.15
C GLN A 49 -1.29 -13.12 1.93
N ASP A 50 -1.16 -14.16 2.75
CA ASP A 50 0.05 -14.46 3.53
C ASP A 50 1.22 -14.86 2.62
#